data_AF-A0A5N5Q1G1-F1
#
_entry.id   AF-A0A5N5Q1G1-F1
#
_cell.length_a   1.000
_cell.length_b   1.000
_cell.length_c   1.000
_cell.angle_alpha   90.00
_cell.angle_beta   90.00
_cell.angle_gamma   90.00
#
_symmetry.space_group_name_H-M   'P 1'
#
loop_
_entity.id
_entity.type
_entity.pdbx_description
1 polymer ?
#
loop_
_entity_poly.entity_id
_entity_poly.type
_entity_poly.pdbx_seq_one_letter_code
_entity_poly.pdbx_strand_id
1 'polypeptide(L)'
;MHPWLSGTLQQSPPNRPVAPLVDRSSPEYDTILTILTNLGRHILDVIATSESTRGVTWIFTDASCTSEVGSDAVHDYADAARKRGVQFIPLLVTCDREENERRVAHEDRGEGRSTKMRDVRALWDVRIREEMYLFRNGLELELDVSSLSPLETAQRVAGASVEQPATTLVGYTL
;
A
#
# COMPACT_ATOMS: atom_id res chain seq x y z
N MET A 1 -14.60 10.16 27.77
CA MET A 1 -13.68 11.23 27.35
C MET A 1 -12.29 10.62 27.33
N HIS A 2 -11.81 10.13 26.18
CA HIS A 2 -10.50 9.46 26.06
C HIS A 2 -9.61 10.21 25.07
N PRO A 3 -8.36 10.58 25.42
CA PRO A 3 -7.60 11.60 24.69
C PRO A 3 -6.64 11.10 23.59
N TRP A 4 -6.79 9.87 23.08
CA TRP A 4 -5.69 9.17 22.37
C TRP A 4 -5.80 9.09 20.84
N LEU A 5 -6.59 9.94 20.18
CA LEU A 5 -6.66 10.02 18.71
C LEU A 5 -6.07 11.35 18.20
N SER A 6 -4.87 11.75 18.65
CA SER A 6 -4.23 12.99 18.18
C SER A 6 -3.29 12.80 16.98
N GLY A 7 -3.22 11.60 16.40
CA GLY A 7 -2.49 11.36 15.16
C GLY A 7 -3.36 11.69 13.96
N THR A 8 -2.97 12.69 13.17
CA THR A 8 -3.61 12.96 11.87
C THR A 8 -3.29 11.80 10.93
N LEU A 9 -4.26 10.91 10.71
CA LEU A 9 -4.20 9.89 9.66
C LEU A 9 -4.35 10.59 8.32
N GLN A 10 -3.22 10.81 7.62
CA GLN A 10 -3.26 11.32 6.26
C GLN A 10 -2.97 10.16 5.31
N GLN A 11 -4.00 9.72 4.58
CA GLN A 11 -3.78 8.91 3.38
C GLN A 11 -2.97 9.77 2.42
N SER A 12 -1.73 9.39 2.18
CA SER A 12 -0.92 9.99 1.13
C SER A 12 -1.49 9.54 -0.20
N PRO A 13 -1.43 10.34 -1.26
CA PRO A 13 -1.66 9.81 -2.59
C PRO A 13 -0.41 9.00 -2.97
N PRO A 14 -0.54 7.66 -3.18
CA PRO A 14 0.21 7.09 -4.28
C PRO A 14 -0.68 6.19 -5.12
N ASN A 15 -2.01 6.38 -5.14
CA ASN A 15 -2.78 5.76 -6.21
C ASN A 15 -2.51 6.57 -7.47
N ARG A 16 -1.40 6.28 -8.16
CA ARG A 16 -0.98 6.97 -9.38
C ARG A 16 -1.86 6.48 -10.51
N PRO A 17 -2.98 7.16 -10.83
CA PRO A 17 -3.82 6.65 -11.86
C PRO A 17 -3.17 7.19 -13.15
N VAL A 18 -2.37 6.34 -13.81
CA VAL A 18 -1.85 6.62 -15.16
C VAL A 18 -3.00 6.54 -16.16
N ALA A 19 -3.93 5.62 -15.93
CA ALA A 19 -5.04 5.29 -16.82
C ALA A 19 -5.98 6.47 -17.16
N PRO A 20 -6.24 7.47 -16.29
CA PRO A 20 -6.98 8.67 -16.66
C PRO A 20 -6.16 9.71 -17.42
N LEU A 21 -4.82 9.60 -17.42
CA LEU A 21 -3.92 10.54 -18.08
C LEU A 21 -3.54 10.08 -19.49
N VAL A 22 -3.35 8.76 -19.66
CA VAL A 22 -2.93 8.15 -20.91
C VAL A 22 -3.42 6.70 -20.97
N ASP A 23 -3.78 6.25 -22.17
CA ASP A 23 -4.16 4.85 -22.39
C ASP A 23 -2.94 3.93 -22.19
N ARG A 24 -3.18 2.73 -21.66
CA ARG A 24 -2.10 1.75 -21.39
C ARG A 24 -1.39 1.25 -22.65
N SER A 25 -2.04 1.33 -23.80
CA SER A 25 -1.48 0.92 -25.09
C SER A 25 -0.72 2.03 -25.80
N SER A 26 -0.73 3.26 -25.26
CA SER A 26 -0.06 4.39 -25.90
C SER A 26 1.46 4.31 -25.71
N PRO A 27 2.27 4.71 -26.71
CA PRO A 27 3.72 4.81 -26.59
C PRO A 27 4.20 5.75 -25.46
N GLU A 28 3.37 6.71 -25.06
CA GLU A 28 3.66 7.68 -24.01
C GLU A 28 3.44 7.13 -22.59
N TYR A 29 2.81 5.94 -22.46
CA TYR A 29 2.49 5.34 -21.16
C TYR A 29 3.72 5.16 -20.27
N ASP A 30 4.80 4.59 -20.82
CA ASP A 30 6.03 4.33 -20.06
C ASP A 30 6.73 5.61 -19.63
N THR A 31 6.65 6.65 -20.47
CA THR A 31 7.20 7.97 -20.15
C THR A 31 6.46 8.59 -18.96
N ILE A 32 5.13 8.54 -18.97
CA ILE A 32 4.31 9.05 -17.87
C ILE A 32 4.53 8.23 -16.60
N LEU A 33 4.62 6.91 -16.72
CA LEU A 33 4.92 6.02 -15.60
C LEU A 33 6.28 6.36 -14.97
N THR A 34 7.30 6.69 -15.78
CA THR A 34 8.63 7.11 -15.31
C THR A 34 8.61 8.46 -14.58
N ILE A 35 7.83 9.43 -15.07
CA ILE A 35 7.68 10.73 -14.39
C ILE A 35 7.05 10.54 -13.02
N LEU A 36 5.98 9.76 -12.97
CA LEU A 36 5.25 9.42 -11.77
C LEU A 36 6.12 8.60 -10.79
N THR A 37 6.87 7.64 -11.31
CA THR A 37 8.19 7.16 -10.87
C THR A 37 8.91 8.05 -9.87
N ASN A 38 9.56 9.04 -10.47
CA ASN A 38 10.46 9.99 -9.84
C ASN A 38 9.72 10.94 -8.90
N LEU A 39 8.48 11.31 -9.21
CA LEU A 39 7.65 12.12 -8.32
C LEU A 39 7.37 11.37 -7.01
N GLY A 40 7.03 10.09 -7.07
CA GLY A 40 6.83 9.25 -5.88
C GLY A 40 8.07 9.22 -5.00
N ARG A 41 9.25 8.99 -5.59
CA ARG A 41 10.54 9.03 -4.87
C ARG A 41 10.83 10.39 -4.25
N HIS A 42 10.52 11.48 -4.95
CA HIS A 42 10.68 12.83 -4.41
C HIS A 42 9.74 13.08 -3.22
N ILE A 43 8.49 12.62 -3.28
CA ILE A 43 7.54 12.71 -2.17
C ILE A 43 8.07 11.93 -0.96
N LEU A 44 8.59 10.71 -1.16
CA LEU A 44 9.20 9.91 -0.11
C LEU A 44 10.41 10.62 0.53
N ASP A 45 11.22 11.30 -0.28
CA ASP A 45 12.34 12.11 0.23
C ASP A 45 11.88 13.27 1.11
N VAL A 46 10.82 13.98 0.70
CA VAL A 46 10.21 15.06 1.49
C VAL A 46 9.64 14.51 2.79
N ILE A 47 8.95 13.37 2.77
CA ILE A 47 8.45 12.69 3.97
C ILE A 47 9.62 12.31 4.87
N ALA A 48 10.71 11.79 4.32
CA ALA A 48 11.85 11.33 5.10
C ALA A 48 12.65 12.46 5.76
N THR A 49 12.63 13.67 5.20
CA THR A 49 13.52 14.76 5.61
C THR A 49 12.82 15.99 6.19
N SER A 50 11.54 16.19 5.90
CA SER A 50 10.84 17.40 6.34
C SER A 50 10.30 17.29 7.76
N GLU A 51 10.68 18.26 8.60
CA GLU A 51 10.14 18.44 9.96
C GLU A 51 8.62 18.60 9.98
N SER A 52 8.04 19.23 8.96
CA SER A 52 6.59 19.46 8.87
C SER A 52 5.76 18.17 8.80
N THR A 53 6.39 17.04 8.45
CA THR A 53 5.73 15.75 8.37
C THR A 53 5.93 14.90 9.62
N ARG A 54 6.62 15.41 10.65
CA ARG A 54 6.89 14.65 11.89
C ARG A 54 5.62 14.36 12.66
N GLY A 55 5.58 13.19 13.30
CA GLY A 55 4.42 12.73 14.08
C GLY A 55 3.24 12.27 13.22
N VAL A 56 3.37 12.28 11.89
CA VAL A 56 2.37 11.72 10.97
C VAL A 56 2.70 10.25 10.71
N THR A 57 1.68 9.41 10.66
CA THR A 57 1.78 8.02 10.18
C THR A 57 1.35 7.99 8.72
N TRP A 58 2.16 7.36 7.87
CA TRP A 58 1.92 7.32 6.43
C TRP A 58 1.61 5.89 6.00
N ILE A 59 0.53 5.73 5.25
CA ILE A 59 0.08 4.42 4.75
C ILE A 59 0.17 4.45 3.23
N PHE A 60 0.98 3.56 2.68
CA PHE A 60 1.14 3.36 1.25
C PHE A 60 0.44 2.06 0.83
N THR A 61 -0.61 2.20 0.03
CA THR A 61 -1.35 1.07 -0.50
C THR A 61 -0.87 0.78 -1.92
N ASP A 62 -0.13 -0.30 -2.10
CA ASP A 62 0.28 -0.80 -3.40
C ASP A 62 0.20 -2.33 -3.44
N ALA A 63 0.20 -2.94 -4.63
CA ALA A 63 0.39 -4.37 -4.79
C ALA A 63 1.84 -4.60 -5.19
N SER A 64 2.67 -5.05 -4.25
CA SER A 64 4.10 -5.21 -4.48
C SER A 64 4.51 -6.67 -4.56
N CYS A 65 4.67 -7.14 -5.78
CA CYS A 65 5.07 -8.52 -6.04
C CYS A 65 6.59 -8.64 -6.20
N THR A 66 7.13 -9.85 -6.04
CA THR A 66 8.58 -10.16 -6.08
C THR A 66 9.27 -9.88 -7.41
N SER A 67 8.51 -9.50 -8.45
CA SER A 67 9.10 -8.99 -9.70
C SER A 67 10.06 -7.84 -9.42
N GLU A 68 11.13 -7.73 -10.21
CA GLU A 68 12.18 -6.71 -10.05
C GLU A 68 11.62 -5.28 -9.99
N VAL A 69 10.60 -4.99 -10.80
CA VAL A 69 9.88 -3.70 -10.80
C VAL A 69 8.98 -3.52 -9.57
N GLY A 70 8.41 -4.60 -9.04
CA GLY A 70 7.53 -4.58 -7.87
C GLY A 70 8.28 -4.48 -6.53
N SER A 71 9.52 -4.97 -6.45
CA SER A 71 10.37 -4.84 -5.27
C SER A 71 10.95 -3.44 -5.05
N ASP A 72 11.18 -2.68 -6.13
CA ASP A 72 11.81 -1.36 -6.05
C ASP A 72 11.00 -0.38 -5.19
N ALA A 73 9.67 -0.37 -5.34
CA ALA A 73 8.80 0.51 -4.56
C ALA A 73 8.84 0.18 -3.06
N VAL A 74 8.90 -1.12 -2.73
CA VAL A 74 8.97 -1.60 -1.36
C VAL A 74 10.29 -1.20 -0.69
N HIS A 75 11.39 -1.26 -1.45
CA HIS A 75 12.68 -0.76 -1.00
C HIS A 75 12.69 0.77 -0.83
N ASP A 76 12.06 1.52 -1.75
CA ASP A 76 11.92 2.98 -1.63
C ASP A 76 11.21 3.37 -0.31
N TYR A 77 10.18 2.63 0.12
CA TYR A 77 9.51 2.85 1.41
C TYR A 77 10.43 2.54 2.61
N ALA A 78 11.13 1.40 2.58
CA ALA A 78 12.05 1.02 3.64
C ALA A 78 13.21 2.02 3.78
N ASP A 79 13.74 2.52 2.66
CA ASP A 79 14.79 3.53 2.64
C ASP A 79 14.32 4.88 3.17
N ALA A 80 13.09 5.30 2.85
CA ALA A 80 12.50 6.50 3.40
C ALA A 80 12.35 6.42 4.94
N ALA A 81 11.88 5.28 5.46
CA ALA A 81 11.82 5.04 6.91
C ALA A 81 13.20 5.09 7.55
N ARG A 82 14.17 4.39 6.96
CA ARG A 82 15.57 4.37 7.42
C ARG A 82 16.18 5.77 7.45
N LYS A 83 15.99 6.55 6.37
CA LYS A 83 16.50 7.93 6.26
C LYS A 83 15.90 8.85 7.33
N ARG A 84 14.63 8.64 7.65
CA ARG A 84 13.92 9.39 8.71
C ARG A 84 14.27 8.92 10.13
N GLY A 85 14.88 7.73 10.27
CA GLY A 85 15.16 7.10 11.56
C GLY A 85 13.91 6.55 12.25
N VAL A 86 12.96 6.02 11.48
CA VAL A 86 11.69 5.49 11.98
C VAL A 86 11.47 4.04 11.53
N GLN A 87 10.52 3.35 12.17
CA GLN A 87 10.20 1.98 11.82
C GLN A 87 9.36 1.90 10.54
N PHE A 88 9.71 0.96 9.68
CA PHE A 88 8.87 0.50 8.58
C PHE A 88 8.16 -0.78 8.99
N ILE A 89 6.84 -0.86 8.80
CA ILE A 89 6.03 -2.05 9.08
C ILE A 89 5.41 -2.50 7.75
N PRO A 90 5.96 -3.53 7.09
CA PRO A 90 5.30 -4.15 5.95
C PRO A 90 4.03 -4.87 6.41
N LEU A 91 2.89 -4.63 5.76
CA LEU A 91 1.68 -5.42 5.97
C LEU A 91 1.54 -6.46 4.86
N LEU A 92 1.51 -7.73 5.25
CA LEU A 92 1.06 -8.79 4.39
C LEU A 92 -0.43 -9.01 4.67
N VAL A 93 -1.29 -8.60 3.75
CA VAL A 93 -2.74 -8.79 3.90
C VAL A 93 -3.19 -9.93 3.02
N THR A 94 -3.74 -10.96 3.64
CA THR A 94 -4.23 -12.15 2.95
C THR A 94 -5.72 -12.29 3.15
N CYS A 95 -6.37 -12.93 2.18
CA CYS A 95 -7.71 -13.44 2.35
C CYS A 95 -7.85 -14.78 1.63
N ASP A 96 -8.79 -15.56 2.13
CA ASP A 96 -9.22 -16.79 1.51
C ASP A 96 -9.75 -16.51 0.10
N ARG A 97 -9.83 -17.59 -0.67
CA ARG A 97 -10.15 -17.52 -2.07
C ARG A 97 -11.56 -16.98 -2.26
N GLU A 98 -12.51 -17.58 -1.56
CA GLU A 98 -13.93 -17.34 -1.68
C GLU A 98 -14.30 -15.89 -1.34
N GLU A 99 -13.70 -15.33 -0.30
CA GLU A 99 -13.89 -13.94 0.11
C GLU A 99 -13.26 -12.98 -0.89
N ASN A 100 -12.11 -13.31 -1.49
CA ASN A 100 -11.51 -12.49 -2.53
C ASN A 100 -12.39 -12.46 -3.80
N GLU A 101 -12.92 -13.61 -4.23
CA GLU A 101 -13.87 -13.68 -5.36
C GLU A 101 -15.11 -12.83 -5.07
N ARG A 102 -15.69 -12.99 -3.88
CA ARG A 102 -16.87 -12.25 -3.45
C ARG A 102 -16.61 -10.74 -3.47
N ARG A 103 -15.46 -10.30 -2.95
CA ARG A 103 -15.05 -8.88 -2.93
C ARG A 103 -14.74 -8.32 -4.31
N VAL A 104 -14.20 -9.13 -5.22
CA VAL A 104 -13.87 -8.73 -6.60
C VAL A 104 -15.14 -8.60 -7.46
N ALA A 105 -16.07 -9.54 -7.28
CA ALA A 105 -17.35 -9.56 -8.00
C ALA A 105 -18.38 -8.56 -7.45
N HIS A 106 -18.18 -8.02 -6.23
CA HIS A 106 -19.13 -7.10 -5.60
C HIS A 106 -19.47 -5.90 -6.49
N GLU A 107 -20.76 -5.53 -6.55
CA GLU A 107 -21.27 -4.52 -7.50
C GLU A 107 -20.63 -3.14 -7.24
N ASP A 108 -20.58 -2.73 -5.97
CA ASP A 108 -19.97 -1.48 -5.49
C ASP A 108 -18.48 -1.33 -5.86
N ARG A 109 -17.77 -2.42 -6.16
CA ARG A 109 -16.32 -2.36 -6.47
C ARG A 109 -16.04 -1.56 -7.74
N GLY A 110 -16.98 -1.55 -8.67
CA GLY A 110 -16.89 -0.80 -9.92
C GLY A 110 -17.95 0.28 -10.07
N GLU A 111 -18.59 0.70 -8.99
CA GLU A 111 -19.37 1.93 -9.02
C GLU A 111 -18.44 3.15 -9.25
N GLY A 112 -18.94 4.14 -10.01
CA GLY A 112 -18.18 5.32 -10.39
C GLY A 112 -17.11 5.08 -11.47
N ARG A 113 -16.04 5.88 -11.47
CA ARG A 113 -14.87 5.75 -12.38
C ARG A 113 -13.76 4.84 -11.79
N SER A 114 -14.15 3.82 -11.02
CA SER A 114 -13.21 2.89 -10.38
C SER A 114 -12.52 2.00 -11.42
N THR A 115 -11.19 2.06 -11.50
CA THR A 115 -10.35 1.21 -12.37
C THR A 115 -9.95 -0.11 -11.70
N LYS A 116 -10.58 -0.44 -10.57
CA LYS A 116 -10.24 -1.63 -9.77
C LYS A 116 -10.58 -2.90 -10.54
N MET A 117 -9.75 -3.92 -10.34
CA MET A 117 -9.94 -5.25 -10.94
C MET A 117 -11.29 -5.86 -10.52
N ARG A 118 -12.07 -6.30 -11.53
CA ARG A 118 -13.36 -6.99 -11.38
C ARG A 118 -13.39 -8.37 -12.03
N ASP A 119 -12.37 -8.68 -12.84
CA ASP A 119 -12.25 -9.97 -13.51
C ASP A 119 -11.62 -10.98 -12.55
N VAL A 120 -12.46 -11.91 -12.07
CA VAL A 120 -12.06 -13.01 -11.18
C VAL A 120 -11.01 -13.92 -11.85
N ARG A 121 -11.05 -14.10 -13.17
CA ARG A 121 -10.03 -14.90 -13.87
C ARG A 121 -8.68 -14.19 -13.90
N ALA A 122 -8.68 -12.88 -14.19
CA ALA A 122 -7.46 -12.07 -14.15
C ALA A 122 -6.83 -12.03 -12.74
N LEU A 123 -7.67 -11.98 -11.69
CA LEU A 123 -7.23 -12.09 -10.30
C LEU A 123 -6.47 -13.39 -10.05
N TRP A 124 -6.96 -14.50 -10.61
CA TRP A 124 -6.31 -15.80 -10.44
C TRP A 124 -5.02 -15.94 -11.22
N ASP A 125 -4.99 -15.41 -12.44
CA ASP A 125 -3.76 -15.34 -13.21
C ASP A 125 -2.67 -14.60 -12.45
N VAL A 126 -3.00 -13.48 -11.78
CA VAL A 126 -2.06 -12.74 -10.92
C VAL A 126 -1.67 -13.57 -9.70
N ARG A 127 -2.64 -14.09 -8.91
CA ARG A 127 -2.34 -14.83 -7.68
C ARG A 127 -1.55 -16.12 -7.87
N ILE A 128 -1.62 -16.73 -9.05
CA ILE A 128 -0.83 -17.94 -9.37
C ILE A 128 0.58 -17.57 -9.84
N ARG A 129 0.73 -16.46 -10.58
CA ARG A 129 2.00 -16.08 -11.21
C ARG A 129 2.88 -15.22 -10.30
N GLU A 130 2.28 -14.48 -9.38
CA GLU A 130 2.97 -13.47 -8.59
C GLU A 130 3.05 -13.92 -7.14
N GLU A 131 4.27 -13.85 -6.59
CA GLU A 131 4.49 -13.96 -5.16
C GLU A 131 4.56 -12.56 -4.56
N MET A 132 3.93 -12.38 -3.40
CA MET A 132 4.00 -11.13 -2.66
C MET A 132 5.40 -10.93 -2.09
N TYR A 133 5.90 -9.70 -2.15
CA TYR A 133 7.22 -9.39 -1.59
C TYR A 133 7.20 -9.52 -0.06
N LEU A 134 8.20 -10.22 0.49
CA LEU A 134 8.41 -10.37 1.93
C LEU A 134 9.85 -9.99 2.27
N PHE A 135 10.04 -9.19 3.31
CA PHE A 135 11.37 -8.84 3.81
C PHE A 135 12.05 -10.00 4.54
N ARG A 136 11.23 -10.92 5.09
CA ARG A 136 11.62 -12.06 5.93
C ARG A 136 12.53 -11.64 7.08
N ASN A 137 12.26 -10.47 7.66
CA ASN A 137 13.07 -9.89 8.74
C ASN A 137 12.34 -9.85 10.09
N GLY A 138 11.09 -10.34 10.14
CA GLY A 138 10.29 -10.43 11.36
C GLY A 138 9.62 -9.13 11.76
N LEU A 139 9.63 -8.12 10.88
CA LEU A 139 8.94 -6.85 11.08
C LEU A 139 7.58 -6.80 10.37
N GLU A 140 7.25 -7.84 9.60
CA GLU A 140 5.97 -7.96 8.91
C GLU A 140 4.80 -8.16 9.86
N LEU A 141 3.74 -7.38 9.67
CA LEU A 141 2.45 -7.64 10.28
C LEU A 141 1.58 -8.40 9.27
N GLU A 142 1.41 -9.69 9.52
CA GLU A 142 0.56 -10.56 8.72
C GLU A 142 -0.91 -10.46 9.20
N LEU A 143 -1.81 -10.15 8.28
CA LEU A 143 -3.24 -10.00 8.56
C LEU A 143 -4.06 -10.87 7.62
N ASP A 144 -4.65 -11.93 8.14
CA ASP A 144 -5.75 -12.63 7.46
C ASP A 144 -7.05 -11.84 7.67
N VAL A 145 -7.56 -11.23 6.60
CA VAL A 145 -8.76 -10.40 6.60
C VAL A 145 -9.99 -11.13 6.08
N SER A 146 -9.96 -12.46 5.97
CA SER A 146 -11.08 -13.27 5.47
C SER A 146 -12.36 -13.08 6.30
N SER A 147 -12.19 -12.99 7.62
CA SER A 147 -13.30 -12.82 8.58
C SER A 147 -13.28 -11.49 9.32
N LEU A 148 -12.33 -10.59 9.00
CA LEU A 148 -12.20 -9.31 9.69
C LEU A 148 -13.03 -8.23 9.02
N SER A 149 -13.74 -7.46 9.84
CA SER A 149 -14.28 -6.19 9.39
C SER A 149 -13.15 -5.17 9.15
N PRO A 150 -13.38 -4.16 8.29
CA PRO A 150 -12.42 -3.08 8.08
C PRO A 150 -11.99 -2.38 9.39
N LEU A 151 -12.90 -2.27 10.36
CA LEU A 151 -12.61 -1.65 11.66
C LEU A 151 -11.64 -2.50 12.48
N GLU A 152 -11.84 -3.82 12.54
CA GLU A 152 -10.95 -4.73 13.26
C GLU A 152 -9.56 -4.77 12.61
N THR A 153 -9.49 -4.76 11.27
CA THR A 153 -8.22 -4.66 10.54
C THR A 153 -7.51 -3.35 10.89
N ALA A 154 -8.22 -2.22 10.86
CA ALA A 154 -7.63 -0.91 11.20
C ALA A 154 -7.12 -0.86 12.64
N GLN A 155 -7.85 -1.46 13.59
CA GLN A 155 -7.43 -1.54 14.98
C GLN A 155 -6.14 -2.35 15.15
N ARG A 156 -5.96 -3.45 14.41
CA ARG A 156 -4.73 -4.26 14.44
C ARG A 156 -3.53 -3.51 13.87
N VAL A 157 -3.70 -2.83 12.74
CA VAL A 157 -2.66 -1.97 12.15
C VAL A 157 -2.29 -0.83 13.11
N ALA A 158 -3.27 -0.18 13.73
CA ALA A 158 -3.04 0.87 14.70
C ALA A 158 -2.33 0.34 15.96
N GLY A 159 -2.72 -0.83 16.47
CA GLY A 159 -2.06 -1.46 17.62
C GLY A 159 -0.57 -1.71 17.38
N ALA A 160 -0.21 -2.25 16.22
CA ALA A 160 1.19 -2.46 15.82
C ALA A 160 1.98 -1.15 15.67
N SER A 161 1.29 -0.05 15.37
CA SER A 161 1.89 1.28 15.21
C SER A 161 2.03 2.05 16.54
N VAL A 162 1.23 1.71 17.57
CA VAL A 162 1.19 2.43 18.87
C VAL A 162 2.24 1.94 19.86
N GLU A 163 2.69 0.69 19.76
CA GLU A 163 3.77 0.20 20.64
C GLU A 163 5.11 0.90 20.40
N GLN A 164 5.28 1.64 19.31
CA GLN A 164 6.49 2.42 19.02
C GLN A 164 6.15 3.77 18.35
N PRO A 165 6.25 4.92 19.06
CA PRO A 165 5.66 6.22 18.68
C PRO A 165 6.36 6.95 17.51
N ALA A 166 7.09 6.25 16.66
CA ALA A 166 7.73 6.84 15.50
C ALA A 166 6.78 6.81 14.29
N THR A 167 6.91 7.82 13.41
CA THR A 167 6.22 7.87 12.12
C THR A 167 6.32 6.52 11.41
N THR A 168 5.22 5.78 11.39
CA THR A 168 5.19 4.44 10.80
C THR A 168 4.89 4.56 9.32
N LEU A 169 5.67 3.87 8.50
CA LEU A 169 5.38 3.65 7.08
C LEU A 169 4.75 2.26 6.95
N VAL A 170 3.55 2.19 6.40
CA VAL A 170 2.78 0.95 6.26
C VAL A 170 2.67 0.61 4.77
N GLY A 171 3.26 -0.50 4.33
CA GLY A 171 3.15 -1.01 2.96
C GLY A 171 2.10 -2.13 2.86
N TYR A 172 1.44 -2.29 1.71
CA TYR A 172 0.41 -3.33 1.49
C TYR A 172 0.86 -4.34 0.44
N THR A 173 0.29 -5.55 0.49
CA THR A 173 0.41 -6.58 -0.56
C THR A 173 -0.89 -7.40 -0.61
N LEU A 174 -1.39 -7.72 -1.81
CA LEU A 174 -2.73 -8.32 -2.07
C LEU A 174 -2.76 -9.84 -2.14
#